data_AF-A0A2J7QCK2-F1
#
_entry.id   AF-A0A2J7QCK2-F1
#
_cell.length_a   1.000
_cell.length_b   1.000
_cell.length_c   1.000
_cell.angle_alpha   90.00
_cell.angle_beta   90.00
_cell.angle_gamma   90.00
#
_symmetry.space_group_name_H-M   'P 1'
#
loop_
_entity.id
_entity.type
_entity.pdbx_description
1 polymer ?
#
loop_
_entity_poly.entity_id
_entity_poly.type
_entity_poly.pdbx_seq_one_letter_code
_entity_poly.pdbx_strand_id
1 'polypeptide(L)'
;TGELIAESQERLADLRLQVDAFRRQCPSRYRPLCDTVDTAGLEVVLRLDALVTDERLAKIRDSNLSLEAQQARKEFRLIPVQVEKETRNARNGVKQQLVRRKEVLYDEIWSLDVVARDLAYKTEDARSKVPQMIRRLSTLDKWRWFIGFGSTMLVMVIWLVLISGISCGCCGSEDRAIHILIVFVVLICLFSVALWGVALGALLVGGHGEVFVCRPLYDGPEFSALTRLVDQPGVLFEKRGGFFSNLLYGNSTMDVPVRDVLQTCKENGSTYSTFRLKEIFDVDEASNHRKWDLVHVELEHLNVNITNLQFLTPELQQHLQALLFGTTANLTDHRNQLSGQVTGKDVPSFADQMTSVANHITDQSTLSQLDTLASITRQLLVSHVQPLEQHKADLVYQLTALEMQMAPLQRQVNQSLSHLKTIQYFINNQGSSIAYEKSQSYNKRLLSYMDQYRAHVLKSTQNNVAPCQPVWNLYQAMRLLFCRHMMDPLNGFWFATVWCLLLFSAATPLCLKLIEHYKQFKQNISLLNSHSSESPSETLMISEQGTP
;
A
#
# COMPACT_ATOMS: atom_id res chain seq x y z
N THR A 1 19.47 -57.48 45.70
CA THR A 1 18.69 -57.68 46.93
C THR A 1 18.08 -59.07 47.04
N GLY A 2 17.33 -59.57 46.05
CA GLY A 2 16.72 -60.92 46.14
C GLY A 2 17.72 -62.07 46.30
N GLU A 3 18.82 -62.05 45.55
CA GLU A 3 19.91 -63.04 45.66
C GLU A 3 20.58 -63.01 47.04
N LEU A 4 20.86 -61.81 47.55
CA LEU A 4 21.44 -61.61 48.89
C LEU A 4 20.50 -62.11 50.01
N ILE A 5 19.17 -61.97 49.85
CA ILE A 5 18.18 -62.51 50.80
C ILE A 5 18.24 -64.04 50.81
N ALA A 6 18.22 -64.67 49.63
CA ALA A 6 18.28 -66.12 49.51
C ALA A 6 19.58 -66.69 50.09
N GLU A 7 20.72 -66.08 49.77
CA GLU A 7 22.03 -66.47 50.28
C GLU A 7 22.11 -66.28 51.82
N SER A 8 21.61 -65.16 52.33
CA SER A 8 21.61 -64.89 53.78
C SER A 8 20.70 -65.85 54.54
N GLN A 9 19.56 -66.23 53.95
CA GLN A 9 18.65 -67.24 54.51
C GLN A 9 19.34 -68.60 54.61
N GLU A 10 20.06 -69.02 53.57
CA GLU A 10 20.82 -70.28 53.55
C GLU A 10 21.92 -70.27 54.61
N ARG A 11 22.71 -69.19 54.70
CA ARG A 11 23.80 -69.05 55.68
C ARG A 11 23.32 -69.01 57.13
N LEU A 12 22.19 -68.35 57.40
CA LEU A 12 21.58 -68.36 58.74
C LEU A 12 20.98 -69.72 59.08
N ALA A 13 20.43 -70.45 58.11
CA ALA A 13 19.96 -71.81 58.31
C ALA A 13 21.12 -72.78 58.64
N ASP A 14 22.27 -72.64 57.96
CA ASP A 14 23.48 -73.41 58.28
C ASP A 14 24.01 -73.09 59.68
N LEU A 15 24.09 -71.80 60.05
CA LEU A 15 24.47 -71.39 61.41
C LEU A 15 23.52 -71.99 62.47
N ARG A 16 22.21 -71.99 62.21
CA ARG A 16 21.21 -72.61 63.10
C ARG A 16 21.49 -74.10 63.31
N LEU A 17 21.79 -74.84 62.25
CA LEU A 17 22.13 -76.27 62.34
C LEU A 17 23.40 -76.50 63.15
N GLN A 18 24.44 -75.68 62.94
CA GLN A 18 25.71 -75.78 63.66
C GLN A 18 25.56 -75.49 65.16
N VAL A 19 24.78 -74.47 65.53
CA VAL A 19 24.51 -74.12 66.93
C VAL A 19 23.64 -75.17 67.61
N ASP A 20 22.63 -75.71 66.92
CA ASP A 20 21.80 -76.80 67.47
C ASP A 20 22.61 -78.10 67.66
N ALA A 21 23.54 -78.40 66.75
CA ALA A 21 24.47 -79.53 66.89
C ALA A 21 25.39 -79.34 68.11
N PHE A 22 25.94 -78.14 68.30
CA PHE A 22 26.74 -77.78 69.48
C PHE A 22 25.95 -77.96 70.78
N ARG A 23 24.71 -77.46 70.86
CA ARG A 23 23.84 -77.63 72.05
C ARG A 23 23.63 -79.09 72.42
N ARG A 24 23.45 -79.98 71.42
CA ARG A 24 23.25 -81.41 71.67
C ARG A 24 24.49 -82.09 72.24
N GLN A 25 25.67 -81.69 71.76
CA GLN A 25 26.98 -82.23 72.13
C GLN A 25 27.55 -81.61 73.42
N CYS A 26 26.94 -80.54 73.93
CA CYS A 26 27.39 -79.87 75.14
C CYS A 26 27.35 -80.81 76.38
N PRO A 27 28.45 -80.89 77.17
CA PRO A 27 28.55 -81.75 78.35
C PRO A 27 27.43 -81.48 79.37
N SER A 28 26.99 -82.53 80.09
CA SER A 28 25.88 -82.44 81.06
C SER A 28 26.07 -81.33 82.12
N ARG A 29 27.32 -81.04 82.49
CA ARG A 29 27.69 -79.97 83.44
C ARG A 29 27.36 -78.55 82.94
N TYR A 30 27.45 -78.28 81.65
CA TYR A 30 27.22 -76.96 81.05
C TYR A 30 25.89 -76.86 80.30
N ARG A 31 25.07 -77.91 80.35
CA ARG A 31 23.79 -77.98 79.63
C ARG A 31 22.86 -76.78 79.90
N PRO A 32 22.68 -76.31 81.16
CA PRO A 32 21.86 -75.13 81.43
C PRO A 32 22.37 -73.85 80.76
N LEU A 33 23.69 -73.73 80.57
CA LEU A 33 24.33 -72.58 79.93
C LEU A 33 24.20 -72.68 78.40
N CYS A 34 24.50 -73.84 77.82
CA CYS A 34 24.37 -74.11 76.39
C CYS A 34 22.92 -74.00 75.90
N ASP A 35 21.94 -74.38 76.74
CA ASP A 35 20.53 -74.28 76.39
C ASP A 35 20.03 -72.83 76.29
N THR A 36 20.75 -71.85 76.88
CA THR A 36 20.42 -70.43 76.72
C THR A 36 20.70 -69.89 75.32
N VAL A 37 21.63 -70.51 74.58
CA VAL A 37 22.01 -70.13 73.20
C VAL A 37 20.98 -70.69 72.22
N ASP A 38 19.77 -70.15 72.28
CA ASP A 38 18.66 -70.67 71.49
C ASP A 38 18.69 -70.17 70.04
N THR A 39 18.38 -71.03 69.07
CA THR A 39 18.41 -70.71 67.64
C THR A 39 17.06 -70.22 67.10
N ALA A 40 16.02 -70.13 67.93
CA ALA A 40 14.73 -69.61 67.49
C ALA A 40 14.86 -68.16 66.98
N GLY A 41 14.25 -67.92 65.82
CA GLY A 41 14.27 -66.63 65.12
C GLY A 41 15.50 -66.38 64.25
N LEU A 42 16.44 -67.33 64.14
CA LEU A 42 17.64 -67.20 63.28
C LEU A 42 17.30 -67.43 61.80
N GLU A 43 16.48 -66.55 61.23
CA GLU A 43 16.03 -66.55 59.85
C GLU A 43 15.84 -65.10 59.34
N VAL A 44 15.87 -64.91 58.03
CA VAL A 44 15.52 -63.64 57.38
C VAL A 44 14.00 -63.51 57.35
N VAL A 45 13.48 -62.43 57.92
CA VAL A 45 12.03 -62.13 58.00
C VAL A 45 11.63 -61.00 57.04
N LEU A 46 12.60 -60.38 56.35
CA LEU A 46 12.36 -59.35 55.34
C LEU A 46 11.50 -59.88 54.18
N ARG A 47 10.29 -59.31 53.99
CA ARG A 47 9.38 -59.66 52.89
C ARG A 47 9.38 -58.60 51.80
N LEU A 48 9.75 -58.99 50.58
CA LEU A 48 9.73 -58.13 49.39
C LEU A 48 8.61 -58.48 48.40
N ASP A 49 7.94 -59.62 48.57
CA ASP A 49 7.02 -60.16 47.56
C ASP A 49 5.88 -59.21 47.24
N ALA A 50 5.24 -58.64 48.27
CA ALA A 50 4.13 -57.70 48.11
C ALA A 50 4.52 -56.46 47.28
N LEU A 51 5.76 -55.97 47.44
CA LEU A 51 6.26 -54.82 46.70
C LEU A 51 6.56 -55.19 45.23
N VAL A 52 7.13 -56.36 44.99
CA VAL A 52 7.51 -56.82 43.63
C VAL A 52 6.28 -57.21 42.82
N THR A 53 5.25 -57.78 43.45
CA THR A 53 4.02 -58.22 42.78
C THR A 53 2.96 -57.12 42.64
N ASP A 54 3.21 -55.90 43.13
CA ASP A 54 2.25 -54.81 43.01
C ASP A 54 2.11 -54.36 41.54
N GLU A 55 0.99 -54.74 40.92
CA GLU A 55 0.67 -54.37 39.54
C GLU A 55 0.65 -52.86 39.31
N ARG A 56 0.33 -52.05 40.33
CA ARG A 56 0.30 -50.58 40.21
C ARG A 56 1.71 -50.03 40.03
N LEU A 57 2.68 -50.55 40.79
CA LEU A 57 4.09 -50.19 40.64
C LEU A 57 4.65 -50.65 39.29
N ALA A 58 4.22 -51.82 38.81
CA ALA A 58 4.58 -52.29 37.47
C ALA A 58 4.11 -51.32 36.37
N LYS A 59 2.88 -50.77 36.48
CA LYS A 59 2.40 -49.77 35.50
C LYS A 59 3.23 -48.49 35.47
N ILE A 60 3.77 -48.03 36.61
CA ILE A 60 4.65 -46.84 36.63
C ILE A 60 5.97 -47.16 35.95
N ARG A 61 6.56 -48.33 36.24
CA ARG A 61 7.84 -48.76 35.67
C ARG A 61 7.79 -48.90 34.16
N ASP A 62 6.70 -49.47 33.64
CA ASP A 62 6.58 -49.80 32.21
C ASP A 62 6.07 -48.61 31.37
N SER A 63 5.77 -47.46 31.99
CA SER A 63 5.26 -46.27 31.31
C SER A 63 6.39 -45.42 30.70
N ASN A 64 6.46 -45.37 29.37
CA ASN A 64 7.32 -44.42 28.65
C ASN A 64 6.48 -43.51 27.74
N LEU A 65 5.98 -42.40 28.27
CA LEU A 65 5.11 -41.44 27.55
C LEU A 65 5.86 -40.47 26.63
N SER A 66 7.20 -40.53 26.59
CA SER A 66 8.01 -39.52 25.90
C SER A 66 7.84 -39.58 24.38
N LEU A 67 7.69 -40.79 23.82
CA LEU A 67 7.51 -41.01 22.39
C LEU A 67 6.13 -40.56 21.93
N GLU A 68 5.08 -40.89 22.68
CA GLU A 68 3.70 -40.53 22.39
C GLU A 68 3.47 -39.02 22.55
N ALA A 69 4.07 -38.40 23.57
CA ALA A 69 4.04 -36.95 23.73
C ALA A 69 4.75 -36.23 22.56
N GLN A 70 5.86 -36.79 22.07
CA GLN A 70 6.50 -36.28 20.86
C GLN A 70 5.62 -36.45 19.62
N GLN A 71 4.90 -37.56 19.51
CA GLN A 71 3.98 -37.79 18.40
C GLN A 71 2.84 -36.77 18.38
N ALA A 72 2.15 -36.54 19.51
CA ALA A 72 1.10 -35.51 19.60
C ALA A 72 1.64 -34.10 19.25
N ARG A 73 2.88 -33.80 19.62
CA ARG A 73 3.55 -32.54 19.26
C ARG A 73 3.88 -32.45 17.77
N LYS A 74 4.21 -33.57 17.12
CA LYS A 74 4.40 -33.63 15.67
C LYS A 74 3.09 -33.37 14.93
N GLU A 75 1.99 -33.98 15.36
CA GLU A 75 0.65 -33.72 14.80
C GLU A 75 0.28 -32.24 14.85
N PHE A 76 0.55 -31.56 15.97
CA PHE A 76 0.34 -30.10 16.08
C PHE A 76 1.13 -29.31 15.04
N ARG A 77 2.41 -29.66 14.86
CA ARG A 77 3.32 -28.97 13.94
C ARG A 77 3.02 -29.25 12.47
N LEU A 78 2.27 -30.31 12.17
CA LEU A 78 1.89 -30.67 10.81
C LEU A 78 0.70 -29.86 10.27
N ILE A 79 -0.10 -29.24 11.14
CA ILE A 79 -1.29 -28.47 10.73
C ILE A 79 -0.97 -27.44 9.65
N PRO A 80 0.06 -26.55 9.78
CA PRO A 80 0.34 -25.57 8.75
C PRO A 80 0.77 -26.20 7.42
N VAL A 81 1.52 -27.30 7.48
CA VAL A 81 1.99 -28.04 6.29
C VAL A 81 0.81 -28.70 5.57
N GLN A 82 -0.14 -29.27 6.33
CA GLN A 82 -1.36 -29.85 5.77
C GLN A 82 -2.23 -28.77 5.12
N VAL A 83 -2.45 -27.63 5.80
CA VAL A 83 -3.16 -26.48 5.24
C VAL A 83 -2.52 -26.03 3.92
N GLU A 84 -1.20 -25.89 3.89
CA GLU A 84 -0.48 -25.50 2.68
C GLU A 84 -0.67 -26.52 1.54
N LYS A 85 -0.59 -27.82 1.86
CA LYS A 85 -0.73 -28.90 0.88
C LYS A 85 -2.15 -29.00 0.32
N GLU A 86 -3.17 -28.98 1.19
CA GLU A 86 -4.59 -29.09 0.80
C GLU A 86 -5.04 -27.88 -0.01
N THR A 87 -4.61 -26.68 0.37
CA THR A 87 -4.96 -25.44 -0.36
C THR A 87 -4.12 -25.20 -1.61
N ARG A 88 -3.06 -25.98 -1.86
CA ARG A 88 -2.09 -25.72 -2.95
C ARG A 88 -2.75 -25.61 -4.31
N ASN A 89 -3.64 -26.55 -4.64
CA ASN A 89 -4.27 -26.62 -5.96
C ASN A 89 -5.20 -25.43 -6.18
N ALA A 90 -6.10 -25.15 -5.23
CA ALA A 90 -7.00 -24.00 -5.28
C ALA A 90 -6.23 -22.67 -5.34
N ARG A 91 -5.18 -22.49 -4.51
CA ARG A 91 -4.31 -21.31 -4.57
C ARG A 91 -3.64 -21.14 -5.94
N ASN A 92 -3.17 -22.23 -6.54
CA ASN A 92 -2.59 -22.20 -7.88
C ASN A 92 -3.64 -21.91 -8.95
N GLY A 93 -4.85 -22.47 -8.83
CA GLY A 93 -5.99 -22.19 -9.70
C GLY A 93 -6.34 -20.70 -9.67
N VAL A 94 -6.55 -20.13 -8.49
CA VAL A 94 -6.76 -18.68 -8.30
C VAL A 94 -5.64 -17.87 -8.95
N LYS A 95 -4.37 -18.23 -8.70
CA LYS A 95 -3.21 -17.54 -9.30
C LYS A 95 -3.24 -17.60 -10.82
N GLN A 96 -3.51 -18.75 -11.42
CA GLN A 96 -3.58 -18.92 -12.87
C GLN A 96 -4.72 -18.10 -13.48
N GLN A 97 -5.91 -18.11 -12.87
CA GLN A 97 -7.04 -17.31 -13.33
C GLN A 97 -6.73 -15.80 -13.27
N LEU A 98 -6.05 -15.35 -12.22
CA LEU A 98 -5.61 -13.96 -12.11
C LEU A 98 -4.56 -13.57 -13.16
N VAL A 99 -3.60 -14.47 -13.46
CA VAL A 99 -2.61 -14.23 -14.52
C VAL A 99 -3.29 -14.16 -15.89
N ARG A 100 -4.25 -15.05 -16.17
CA ARG A 100 -5.01 -15.01 -17.42
C ARG A 100 -5.84 -13.73 -17.55
N ARG A 101 -6.50 -13.30 -16.46
CA ARG A 101 -7.23 -12.02 -16.45
C ARG A 101 -6.31 -10.82 -16.62
N LYS A 102 -5.11 -10.87 -16.04
CA LYS A 102 -4.08 -9.87 -16.29
C LYS A 102 -3.75 -9.79 -17.78
N GLU A 103 -3.47 -10.91 -18.45
CA GLU A 103 -3.15 -10.93 -19.89
C GLU A 103 -4.27 -10.32 -20.75
N VAL A 104 -5.52 -10.72 -20.53
CA VAL A 104 -6.68 -10.14 -21.23
C VAL A 104 -6.76 -8.62 -21.02
N LEU A 105 -6.59 -8.16 -19.78
CA LEU A 105 -6.58 -6.72 -19.48
C LEU A 105 -5.43 -5.99 -20.18
N TYR A 106 -4.24 -6.58 -20.31
CA TYR A 106 -3.11 -5.96 -21.01
C TYR A 106 -3.39 -5.78 -22.50
N ASP A 107 -3.95 -6.80 -23.15
CA ASP A 107 -4.30 -6.75 -24.57
C ASP A 107 -5.38 -5.70 -24.85
N GLU A 108 -6.38 -5.59 -23.97
CA GLU A 108 -7.43 -4.59 -24.11
C GLU A 108 -6.94 -3.16 -23.80
N ILE A 109 -6.09 -2.97 -22.78
CA ILE A 109 -5.45 -1.67 -22.47
C ILE A 109 -4.55 -1.19 -23.62
N TRP A 110 -3.92 -2.09 -24.36
CA TRP A 110 -3.10 -1.72 -25.52
C TRP A 110 -3.88 -0.89 -26.54
N SER A 111 -5.17 -1.19 -26.74
CA SER A 111 -6.04 -0.41 -27.64
C SER A 111 -6.21 1.05 -27.17
N LEU A 112 -6.36 1.28 -25.86
CA LEU A 112 -6.43 2.63 -25.30
C LEU A 112 -5.12 3.39 -25.47
N ASP A 113 -3.99 2.71 -25.24
CA ASP A 113 -2.67 3.32 -25.36
C ASP A 113 -2.37 3.71 -26.81
N VAL A 114 -2.80 2.91 -27.79
CA VAL A 114 -2.73 3.29 -29.22
C VAL A 114 -3.51 4.57 -29.49
N VAL A 115 -4.75 4.69 -29.00
CA VAL A 115 -5.57 5.91 -29.19
C VAL A 115 -4.97 7.12 -28.47
N ALA A 116 -4.49 6.94 -27.24
CA ALA A 116 -3.84 8.01 -26.48
C ALA A 116 -2.54 8.49 -27.14
N ARG A 117 -1.71 7.57 -27.64
CA ARG A 117 -0.49 7.89 -28.39
C ARG A 117 -0.81 8.56 -29.73
N ASP A 118 -1.82 8.09 -30.46
CA ASP A 118 -2.25 8.71 -31.71
C ASP A 118 -2.75 10.14 -31.49
N LEU A 119 -3.54 10.37 -30.43
CA LEU A 119 -3.97 11.72 -30.04
C LEU A 119 -2.78 12.60 -29.64
N ALA A 120 -1.85 12.08 -28.84
CA ALA A 120 -0.65 12.81 -28.45
C ALA A 120 0.20 13.17 -29.68
N TYR A 121 0.39 12.22 -30.61
CA TYR A 121 1.09 12.44 -31.87
C TYR A 121 0.38 13.49 -32.72
N LYS A 122 -0.94 13.40 -32.94
CA LYS A 122 -1.71 14.39 -33.69
C LYS A 122 -1.66 15.78 -33.07
N THR A 123 -1.66 15.86 -31.74
CA THR A 123 -1.55 17.13 -31.01
C THR A 123 -0.16 17.74 -31.17
N GLU A 124 0.90 16.92 -31.08
CA GLU A 124 2.28 17.37 -31.27
C GLU A 124 2.58 17.71 -32.74
N ASP A 125 2.05 16.95 -33.70
CA ASP A 125 2.12 17.24 -35.13
C ASP A 125 1.42 18.58 -35.43
N ALA A 126 0.22 18.80 -34.90
CA ALA A 126 -0.48 20.07 -35.01
C ALA A 126 0.35 21.22 -34.41
N ARG A 127 0.93 21.02 -33.22
CA ARG A 127 1.83 21.98 -32.58
C ARG A 127 3.07 22.27 -33.43
N SER A 128 3.68 21.26 -34.03
CA SER A 128 4.87 21.41 -34.88
C SER A 128 4.59 22.21 -36.17
N LYS A 129 3.33 22.20 -36.63
CA LYS A 129 2.85 22.98 -37.77
C LYS A 129 2.52 24.43 -37.39
N VAL A 130 2.28 24.74 -36.11
CA VAL A 130 2.00 26.11 -35.64
C VAL A 130 3.11 27.09 -36.05
N PRO A 131 4.43 26.83 -35.87
CA PRO A 131 5.49 27.69 -36.37
C PRO A 131 5.44 27.96 -37.88
N GLN A 132 5.05 26.97 -38.69
CA GLN A 132 4.91 27.14 -40.14
C GLN A 132 3.72 28.04 -40.47
N MET A 133 2.60 27.86 -39.77
CA MET A 133 1.43 28.73 -39.88
C MET A 133 1.74 30.15 -39.44
N ILE A 134 2.43 30.33 -38.30
CA ILE A 134 2.93 31.63 -37.84
C ILE A 134 3.85 32.26 -38.88
N ARG A 135 4.72 31.49 -39.53
CA ARG A 135 5.59 32.01 -40.59
C ARG A 135 4.79 32.53 -41.78
N ARG A 136 3.71 31.86 -42.20
CA ARG A 136 2.80 32.37 -43.24
C ARG A 136 2.04 33.62 -42.79
N LEU A 137 1.58 33.64 -41.53
CA LEU A 137 0.95 34.82 -40.95
C LEU A 137 1.94 35.99 -40.82
N SER A 138 3.23 35.72 -40.60
CA SER A 138 4.26 36.76 -40.49
C SER A 138 4.40 37.59 -41.77
N THR A 139 4.15 37.00 -42.94
CA THR A 139 4.12 37.75 -44.20
C THR A 139 2.94 38.72 -44.26
N LEU A 140 1.75 38.31 -43.82
CA LEU A 140 0.59 39.19 -43.71
C LEU A 140 0.81 40.26 -42.64
N ASP A 141 1.45 39.89 -41.54
CA ASP A 141 1.78 40.80 -40.44
C ASP A 141 2.79 41.88 -40.87
N LYS A 142 3.76 41.54 -41.72
CA LYS A 142 4.66 42.53 -42.36
C LYS A 142 3.87 43.55 -43.18
N TRP A 143 2.96 43.09 -44.03
CA TRP A 143 2.12 43.99 -44.83
C TRP A 143 1.25 44.88 -43.96
N ARG A 144 0.61 44.32 -42.94
CA ARG A 144 -0.15 45.06 -41.92
C ARG A 144 0.71 46.14 -41.26
N TRP A 145 1.93 45.79 -40.86
CA TRP A 145 2.86 46.70 -40.19
C TRP A 145 3.28 47.85 -41.10
N PHE A 146 3.65 47.58 -42.36
CA PHE A 146 4.02 48.63 -43.31
C PHE A 146 2.86 49.57 -43.64
N ILE A 147 1.66 49.03 -43.87
CA ILE A 147 0.45 49.83 -44.13
C ILE A 147 0.14 50.69 -42.90
N GLY A 148 0.13 50.09 -41.71
CA GLY A 148 -0.14 50.81 -40.46
C GLY A 148 0.87 51.93 -40.19
N PHE A 149 2.18 51.62 -40.31
CA PHE A 149 3.25 52.61 -40.14
C PHE A 149 3.12 53.76 -41.14
N GLY A 150 2.87 53.45 -42.42
CA GLY A 150 2.66 54.45 -43.47
C GLY A 150 1.47 55.37 -43.17
N SER A 151 0.33 54.79 -42.78
CA SER A 151 -0.85 55.57 -42.39
C SER A 151 -0.61 56.45 -41.17
N THR A 152 0.08 55.95 -40.14
CA THR A 152 0.41 56.74 -38.93
C THR A 152 1.36 57.88 -39.26
N MET A 153 2.42 57.64 -40.05
CA MET A 153 3.34 58.70 -40.48
C MET A 153 2.61 59.81 -41.23
N LEU A 154 1.67 59.43 -42.12
CA LEU A 154 0.87 60.38 -42.87
C LEU A 154 -0.03 61.24 -41.98
N VAL A 155 -0.73 60.61 -41.03
CA VAL A 155 -1.56 61.31 -40.04
C VAL A 155 -0.72 62.26 -39.19
N MET A 156 0.48 61.84 -38.77
CA MET A 156 1.42 62.67 -38.01
C MET A 156 1.87 63.90 -38.79
N VAL A 157 2.24 63.74 -40.07
CA VAL A 157 2.61 64.88 -40.93
C VAL A 157 1.47 65.87 -41.07
N ILE A 158 0.24 65.39 -41.30
CA ILE A 158 -0.96 66.23 -41.41
C ILE A 158 -1.19 67.01 -40.10
N TRP A 159 -1.04 66.35 -38.93
CA TRP A 159 -1.14 67.00 -37.62
C TRP A 159 -0.07 68.07 -37.41
N LEU A 160 1.19 67.79 -37.77
CA LEU A 160 2.28 68.76 -37.62
C LEU A 160 2.06 70.00 -38.49
N VAL A 161 1.59 69.83 -39.73
CA VAL A 161 1.27 70.96 -40.61
C VAL A 161 0.11 71.78 -40.04
N LEU A 162 -0.93 71.11 -39.52
CA LEU A 162 -2.07 71.79 -38.87
C LEU A 162 -1.63 72.63 -37.67
N ILE A 163 -0.87 72.03 -36.74
CA ILE A 163 -0.38 72.71 -35.54
C ILE A 163 0.54 73.87 -35.94
N SER A 164 1.47 73.66 -36.87
CA SER A 164 2.39 74.71 -37.34
C SER A 164 1.63 75.89 -37.96
N GLY A 165 0.58 75.61 -38.74
CA GLY A 165 -0.27 76.63 -39.36
C GLY A 165 -1.00 77.48 -38.32
N ILE A 166 -1.56 76.84 -37.29
CA ILE A 166 -2.22 77.53 -36.18
C ILE A 166 -1.20 78.35 -35.37
N SER A 167 -0.05 77.77 -35.02
CA SER A 167 1.00 78.45 -34.26
C SER A 167 1.55 79.68 -34.98
N CYS A 168 1.82 79.60 -36.29
CA CYS A 168 2.25 80.76 -37.08
C CYS A 168 1.20 81.88 -37.09
N GLY A 169 -0.09 81.51 -37.14
CA GLY A 169 -1.20 82.47 -37.03
C GLY A 169 -1.25 83.16 -35.67
N CYS A 170 -1.05 82.41 -34.58
CA CYS A 170 -0.99 82.97 -33.23
C CYS A 170 0.24 83.87 -33.00
N CYS A 171 1.37 83.58 -33.65
CA CYS A 171 2.60 84.37 -33.55
C CYS A 171 2.64 85.62 -34.46
N GLY A 172 1.52 85.98 -35.11
CA GLY A 172 1.42 87.19 -35.95
C GLY A 172 2.10 87.07 -37.31
N SER A 173 2.36 85.86 -37.80
CA SER A 173 2.88 85.62 -39.15
C SER A 173 1.77 85.11 -40.07
N GLU A 174 0.76 85.96 -40.33
CA GLU A 174 -0.45 85.56 -41.07
C GLU A 174 -0.14 85.04 -42.48
N ASP A 175 0.86 85.61 -43.15
CA ASP A 175 1.28 85.18 -44.49
C ASP A 175 1.77 83.73 -44.53
N ARG A 176 2.63 83.36 -43.58
CA ARG A 176 3.13 81.98 -43.48
C ARG A 176 2.02 81.04 -43.04
N ALA A 177 1.15 81.48 -42.13
CA ALA A 177 0.00 80.72 -41.67
C ALA A 177 -0.98 80.38 -42.82
N ILE A 178 -1.29 81.35 -43.70
CA ILE A 178 -2.14 81.11 -44.88
C ILE A 178 -1.56 80.02 -45.76
N HIS A 179 -0.26 80.10 -46.11
CA HIS A 179 0.38 79.10 -46.96
C HIS A 179 0.40 77.70 -46.32
N ILE A 180 0.74 77.60 -45.03
CA ILE A 180 0.80 76.33 -44.30
C ILE A 180 -0.60 75.71 -44.15
N LEU A 181 -1.63 76.51 -43.86
CA LEU A 181 -3.02 76.03 -43.76
C LEU A 181 -3.59 75.59 -45.12
N ILE A 182 -3.23 76.25 -46.23
CA ILE A 182 -3.58 75.78 -47.58
C ILE A 182 -2.91 74.43 -47.86
N VAL A 183 -1.63 74.28 -47.51
CA VAL A 183 -0.91 72.99 -47.64
C VAL A 183 -1.59 71.90 -46.81
N PHE A 184 -2.04 72.20 -45.58
CA PHE A 184 -2.84 71.27 -44.77
C PHE A 184 -4.11 70.83 -45.52
N VAL A 185 -4.93 71.77 -46.03
CA VAL A 185 -6.18 71.46 -46.75
C VAL A 185 -5.93 70.60 -47.99
N VAL A 186 -4.86 70.90 -48.75
CA VAL A 186 -4.49 70.09 -49.93
C VAL A 186 -4.04 68.69 -49.53
N LEU A 187 -3.20 68.56 -48.50
CA LEU A 187 -2.72 67.27 -48.02
C LEU A 187 -3.84 66.40 -47.48
N ILE A 188 -4.74 66.94 -46.64
CA ILE A 188 -5.87 66.16 -46.13
C ILE A 188 -6.81 65.76 -47.26
N CYS A 189 -7.10 66.65 -48.22
CA CYS A 189 -7.95 66.31 -49.36
C CYS A 189 -7.36 65.15 -50.18
N LEU A 190 -6.06 65.23 -50.50
CA LEU A 190 -5.36 64.22 -51.30
C LEU A 190 -5.26 62.85 -50.60
N PHE A 191 -4.96 62.85 -49.30
CA PHE A 191 -4.72 61.62 -48.56
C PHE A 191 -5.96 61.06 -47.82
N SER A 192 -7.02 61.84 -47.67
CA SER A 192 -8.25 61.41 -46.97
C SER A 192 -8.87 60.16 -47.59
N VAL A 193 -8.97 60.10 -48.92
CA VAL A 193 -9.55 58.95 -49.63
C VAL A 193 -8.76 57.67 -49.36
N ALA A 194 -7.43 57.75 -49.39
CA ALA A 194 -6.55 56.63 -49.10
C ALA A 194 -6.65 56.18 -47.63
N LEU A 195 -6.67 57.12 -46.69
CA LEU A 195 -6.81 56.83 -45.25
C LEU A 195 -8.19 56.23 -44.92
N TRP A 196 -9.27 56.73 -45.54
CA TRP A 196 -10.61 56.15 -45.40
C TRP A 196 -10.68 54.74 -45.98
N GLY A 197 -10.09 54.51 -47.16
CA GLY A 197 -10.03 53.18 -47.77
C GLY A 197 -9.30 52.15 -46.90
N VAL A 198 -8.14 52.53 -46.37
CA VAL A 198 -7.35 51.67 -45.47
C VAL A 198 -8.09 51.43 -44.14
N ALA A 199 -8.71 52.46 -43.56
CA ALA A 199 -9.49 52.32 -42.33
C ALA A 199 -10.72 51.42 -42.54
N LEU A 200 -11.46 51.57 -43.64
CA LEU A 200 -12.61 50.72 -43.95
C LEU A 200 -12.20 49.27 -44.20
N GLY A 201 -11.09 49.04 -44.92
CA GLY A 201 -10.55 47.70 -45.12
C GLY A 201 -10.15 47.04 -43.78
N ALA A 202 -9.51 47.79 -42.90
CA ALA A 202 -9.16 47.31 -41.57
C ALA A 202 -10.39 47.06 -40.68
N LEU A 203 -11.45 47.87 -40.79
CA LEU A 203 -12.74 47.64 -40.13
C LEU A 203 -13.43 46.38 -40.64
N LEU A 204 -13.45 46.17 -41.96
CA LEU A 204 -14.07 44.97 -42.54
C LEU A 204 -13.37 43.70 -42.07
N VAL A 205 -12.04 43.67 -42.08
CA VAL A 205 -11.28 42.49 -41.64
C VAL A 205 -11.32 42.34 -40.11
N GLY A 206 -10.96 43.39 -39.36
CA GLY A 206 -10.86 43.35 -37.91
C GLY A 206 -12.21 43.25 -37.22
N GLY A 207 -13.20 44.01 -37.67
CA GLY A 207 -14.55 44.05 -37.09
C GLY A 207 -15.31 42.76 -37.33
N HIS A 208 -15.29 42.22 -38.55
CA HIS A 208 -15.88 40.90 -38.81
C HIS A 208 -15.09 39.78 -38.14
N GLY A 209 -13.75 39.85 -38.14
CA GLY A 209 -12.91 38.89 -37.42
C GLY A 209 -13.24 38.83 -35.93
N GLU A 210 -13.46 39.98 -35.31
CA GLU A 210 -13.84 40.04 -33.89
C GLU A 210 -15.20 39.41 -33.63
N VAL A 211 -16.22 39.77 -34.42
CA VAL A 211 -17.60 39.31 -34.20
C VAL A 211 -17.80 37.84 -34.59
N PHE A 212 -17.26 37.40 -35.73
CA PHE A 212 -17.53 36.06 -36.29
C PHE A 212 -16.50 35.00 -35.92
N VAL A 213 -15.30 35.39 -35.48
CA VAL A 213 -14.25 34.45 -35.08
C VAL A 213 -13.98 34.60 -33.58
N CYS A 214 -13.55 35.76 -33.13
CA CYS A 214 -13.05 35.90 -31.76
C CYS A 214 -14.11 35.74 -30.68
N ARG A 215 -15.27 36.39 -30.80
CA ARG A 215 -16.37 36.22 -29.85
C ARG A 215 -16.78 34.74 -29.70
N PRO A 216 -17.05 33.98 -30.78
CA PRO A 216 -17.26 32.53 -30.71
C PRO A 216 -16.16 31.74 -29.98
N LEU A 217 -14.88 32.05 -30.19
CA LEU A 217 -13.78 31.35 -29.52
C LEU A 217 -13.66 31.71 -28.01
N TYR A 218 -14.21 32.84 -27.59
CA TYR A 218 -14.24 33.28 -26.18
C TYR A 218 -15.56 33.00 -25.47
N ASP A 219 -16.57 32.45 -26.15
CA ASP A 219 -17.93 32.11 -25.65
C ASP A 219 -17.95 30.93 -24.64
N GLY A 220 -16.89 30.75 -23.86
CA GLY A 220 -16.87 29.74 -22.81
C GLY A 220 -17.78 30.15 -21.65
N PRO A 221 -18.54 29.23 -21.03
CA PRO A 221 -18.42 27.77 -21.12
C PRO A 221 -19.19 27.11 -22.28
N GLU A 222 -20.19 27.76 -22.87
CA GLU A 222 -21.15 27.07 -23.78
C GLU A 222 -20.59 26.82 -25.18
N PHE A 223 -19.66 27.65 -25.65
CA PHE A 223 -19.05 27.59 -26.98
C PHE A 223 -20.09 27.41 -28.10
N SER A 224 -21.23 28.10 -27.98
CA SER A 224 -22.46 27.81 -28.71
C SER A 224 -22.28 27.83 -30.24
N ALA A 225 -21.54 28.81 -30.74
CA ALA A 225 -21.22 28.94 -32.16
C ALA A 225 -20.22 27.89 -32.65
N LEU A 226 -19.23 27.52 -31.82
CA LEU A 226 -18.23 26.52 -32.17
C LEU A 226 -18.85 25.11 -32.23
N THR A 227 -19.71 24.79 -31.25
CA THR A 227 -20.51 23.56 -31.20
C THR A 227 -21.36 23.42 -32.46
N ARG A 228 -22.12 24.46 -32.86
CA ARG A 228 -22.94 24.42 -34.10
C ARG A 228 -22.12 24.25 -35.38
N LEU A 229 -20.88 24.70 -35.36
CA LEU A 229 -20.00 24.66 -36.53
C LEU A 229 -19.36 23.28 -36.70
N VAL A 230 -18.98 22.65 -35.59
CA VAL A 230 -18.03 21.54 -35.55
C VAL A 230 -18.61 20.23 -34.98
N ASP A 231 -19.61 20.31 -34.09
CA ASP A 231 -20.29 19.15 -33.50
C ASP A 231 -21.50 18.76 -34.33
N GLN A 232 -21.95 17.50 -34.25
CA GLN A 232 -23.00 16.96 -35.13
C GLN A 232 -24.42 17.50 -34.78
N PRO A 233 -25.28 17.87 -35.75
CA PRO A 233 -25.06 18.00 -37.20
C PRO A 233 -24.45 19.37 -37.54
N GLY A 234 -23.13 19.44 -37.58
CA GLY A 234 -22.40 20.69 -37.72
C GLY A 234 -22.28 21.12 -39.17
N VAL A 235 -22.29 22.43 -39.41
CA VAL A 235 -22.28 23.01 -40.76
C VAL A 235 -21.03 22.63 -41.55
N LEU A 236 -19.86 22.47 -40.92
CA LEU A 236 -18.62 22.09 -41.63
C LEU A 236 -18.48 20.58 -41.88
N PHE A 237 -19.12 19.74 -41.05
CA PHE A 237 -18.89 18.29 -41.04
C PHE A 237 -20.19 17.48 -41.22
N GLU A 238 -21.18 18.08 -41.88
CA GLU A 238 -22.55 17.56 -42.10
C GLU A 238 -22.62 16.08 -42.54
N LYS A 239 -21.64 15.60 -43.30
CA LYS A 239 -21.60 14.21 -43.85
C LYS A 239 -20.61 13.27 -43.18
N ARG A 240 -19.85 13.74 -42.18
CA ARG A 240 -18.82 12.93 -41.52
C ARG A 240 -19.02 12.81 -40.00
N GLY A 241 -19.97 13.51 -39.38
CA GLY A 241 -20.10 13.55 -37.91
C GLY A 241 -19.16 14.57 -37.26
N GLY A 242 -19.17 14.69 -35.93
CA GLY A 242 -18.41 15.71 -35.21
C GLY A 242 -16.88 15.66 -35.46
N PHE A 243 -16.16 16.77 -35.24
CA PHE A 243 -14.72 16.83 -35.51
C PHE A 243 -13.90 15.83 -34.68
N PHE A 244 -14.06 15.82 -33.36
CA PHE A 244 -13.32 14.90 -32.49
C PHE A 244 -13.78 13.45 -32.68
N SER A 245 -15.07 13.24 -32.94
CA SER A 245 -15.62 11.94 -33.33
C SER A 245 -14.92 11.36 -34.55
N ASN A 246 -14.76 12.15 -35.62
CA ASN A 246 -14.02 11.74 -36.81
C ASN A 246 -12.54 11.52 -36.57
N LEU A 247 -11.93 12.42 -35.80
CA LEU A 247 -10.50 12.40 -35.53
C LEU A 247 -10.07 11.11 -34.83
N LEU A 248 -10.95 10.57 -33.97
CA LEU A 248 -10.68 9.42 -33.10
C LEU A 248 -11.29 8.11 -33.61
N TYR A 249 -12.53 8.14 -34.07
CA TYR A 249 -13.33 6.93 -34.33
C TYR A 249 -13.62 6.67 -35.81
N GLY A 250 -13.21 7.56 -36.73
CA GLY A 250 -13.30 7.32 -38.17
C GLY A 250 -14.72 7.07 -38.68
N ASN A 251 -15.58 8.09 -38.62
CA ASN A 251 -16.96 8.08 -39.14
C ASN A 251 -17.94 7.20 -38.33
N SER A 252 -17.79 7.18 -37.00
CA SER A 252 -18.73 6.53 -36.08
C SER A 252 -19.91 7.43 -35.70
N THR A 253 -20.98 6.84 -35.19
CA THR A 253 -22.15 7.57 -34.63
C THR A 253 -21.89 8.19 -33.26
N MET A 254 -20.65 8.14 -32.78
CA MET A 254 -20.30 8.48 -31.41
C MET A 254 -19.94 9.96 -31.31
N ASP A 255 -20.79 10.73 -30.64
CA ASP A 255 -20.60 12.17 -30.53
C ASP A 255 -19.64 12.53 -29.39
N VAL A 256 -18.59 13.28 -29.73
CA VAL A 256 -17.62 13.87 -28.80
C VAL A 256 -17.67 15.39 -29.02
N PRO A 257 -18.52 16.10 -28.26
CA PRO A 257 -18.74 17.51 -28.50
C PRO A 257 -17.52 18.32 -28.09
N VAL A 258 -17.14 19.29 -28.94
CA VAL A 258 -16.00 20.19 -28.73
C VAL A 258 -16.13 20.95 -27.42
N ARG A 259 -17.35 21.30 -27.00
CA ARG A 259 -17.61 21.93 -25.71
C ARG A 259 -17.06 21.09 -24.55
N ASP A 260 -17.39 19.80 -24.48
CA ASP A 260 -16.97 18.91 -23.40
C ASP A 260 -15.45 18.75 -23.42
N VAL A 261 -14.87 18.59 -24.61
CA VAL A 261 -13.40 18.51 -24.78
C VAL A 261 -12.71 19.76 -24.25
N LEU A 262 -13.16 20.95 -24.65
CA LEU A 262 -12.53 22.20 -24.23
C LEU A 262 -12.71 22.48 -22.73
N GLN A 263 -13.88 22.17 -22.16
CA GLN A 263 -14.13 22.34 -20.72
C GLN A 263 -13.29 21.37 -19.88
N THR A 264 -13.38 20.07 -20.17
CA THR A 264 -12.69 19.06 -19.37
C THR A 264 -11.16 19.16 -19.54
N CYS A 265 -10.66 19.48 -20.73
CA CYS A 265 -9.22 19.70 -20.91
C CYS A 265 -8.71 21.02 -20.35
N LYS A 266 -9.56 22.02 -20.12
CA LYS A 266 -9.17 23.22 -19.37
C LYS A 266 -8.90 22.91 -17.90
N GLU A 267 -9.64 21.95 -17.34
CA GLU A 267 -9.53 21.49 -15.95
C GLU A 267 -8.52 20.35 -15.77
N ASN A 268 -7.68 20.09 -16.77
CA ASN A 268 -6.70 19.01 -16.77
C ASN A 268 -7.32 17.61 -16.55
N GLY A 269 -8.51 17.37 -17.11
CA GLY A 269 -9.16 16.06 -17.05
C GLY A 269 -8.43 14.98 -17.87
N SER A 270 -8.84 13.72 -17.68
CA SER A 270 -8.26 12.58 -18.38
C SER A 270 -8.79 12.43 -19.81
N THR A 271 -7.92 11.97 -20.70
CA THR A 271 -8.29 11.62 -22.08
C THR A 271 -9.42 10.57 -22.09
N TYR A 272 -9.42 9.62 -21.14
CA TYR A 272 -10.41 8.55 -21.07
C TYR A 272 -11.84 9.07 -20.88
N SER A 273 -12.06 9.99 -19.94
CA SER A 273 -13.40 10.57 -19.72
C SER A 273 -13.76 11.58 -20.80
N THR A 274 -12.81 12.43 -21.21
CA THR A 274 -13.06 13.50 -22.19
C THR A 274 -13.46 12.99 -23.55
N PHE A 275 -12.75 11.97 -24.07
CA PHE A 275 -13.00 11.45 -25.40
C PHE A 275 -13.93 10.24 -25.42
N ARG A 276 -14.58 9.95 -24.28
CA ARG A 276 -15.54 8.84 -24.10
C ARG A 276 -14.94 7.47 -24.46
N LEU A 277 -13.66 7.23 -24.14
CA LEU A 277 -12.95 5.99 -24.52
C LEU A 277 -13.53 4.71 -23.88
N LYS A 278 -14.47 4.85 -22.93
CA LYS A 278 -15.25 3.74 -22.37
C LYS A 278 -15.93 2.87 -23.44
N GLU A 279 -16.35 3.45 -24.56
CA GLU A 279 -16.99 2.71 -25.66
C GLU A 279 -16.00 1.83 -26.45
N ILE A 280 -14.69 2.14 -26.38
CA ILE A 280 -13.64 1.26 -26.94
C ILE A 280 -13.27 0.21 -25.92
N PHE A 281 -13.03 0.63 -24.68
CA PHE A 281 -12.65 -0.26 -23.60
C PHE A 281 -13.24 0.21 -22.28
N ASP A 282 -14.19 -0.56 -21.76
CA ASP A 282 -14.82 -0.27 -20.47
C ASP A 282 -13.95 -0.82 -19.32
N VAL A 283 -13.11 0.06 -18.77
CA VAL A 283 -12.27 -0.24 -17.61
C VAL A 283 -13.10 -0.62 -16.38
N ASP A 284 -14.32 -0.09 -16.24
CA ASP A 284 -15.22 -0.45 -15.14
C ASP A 284 -15.80 -1.85 -15.33
N GLU A 285 -16.03 -2.29 -16.55
CA GLU A 285 -16.42 -3.67 -16.79
C GLU A 285 -15.25 -4.63 -16.60
N ALA A 286 -14.11 -4.32 -17.22
CA ALA A 286 -12.96 -5.21 -17.29
C ALA A 286 -12.31 -5.45 -15.92
N SER A 287 -12.26 -4.41 -15.06
CA SER A 287 -11.73 -4.53 -13.69
C SER A 287 -12.73 -5.11 -12.69
N ASN A 288 -13.93 -5.50 -13.12
CA ASN A 288 -14.99 -5.97 -12.22
C ASN A 288 -14.75 -7.42 -11.83
N HIS A 289 -14.00 -7.61 -10.74
CA HIS A 289 -13.66 -8.96 -10.29
C HIS A 289 -14.88 -9.83 -9.99
N ARG A 290 -16.04 -9.24 -9.65
CA ARG A 290 -17.30 -9.97 -9.39
C ARG A 290 -17.81 -10.75 -10.60
N LYS A 291 -17.37 -10.39 -11.81
CA LYS A 291 -17.69 -11.09 -13.07
C LYS A 291 -16.66 -12.16 -13.43
N TRP A 292 -15.64 -12.36 -12.59
CA TRP A 292 -14.62 -13.38 -12.81
C TRP A 292 -15.05 -14.69 -12.14
N ASP A 293 -16.05 -15.36 -12.72
CA ASP A 293 -16.67 -16.56 -12.17
C ASP A 293 -15.62 -17.65 -11.85
N LEU A 294 -14.66 -17.87 -12.75
CA LEU A 294 -13.59 -18.84 -12.55
C LEU A 294 -12.72 -18.55 -11.33
N VAL A 295 -12.53 -17.28 -10.96
CA VAL A 295 -11.78 -16.92 -9.74
C VAL A 295 -12.59 -17.28 -8.50
N HIS A 296 -13.90 -17.05 -8.53
CA HIS A 296 -14.80 -17.35 -7.42
C HIS A 296 -14.95 -18.86 -7.21
N VAL A 297 -15.06 -19.64 -8.29
CA VAL A 297 -15.07 -21.11 -8.24
C VAL A 297 -13.79 -21.66 -7.60
N GLU A 298 -12.61 -21.14 -7.98
CA GLU A 298 -11.35 -21.57 -7.35
C GLU A 298 -11.24 -21.16 -5.87
N LEU A 299 -11.85 -20.04 -5.49
CA LEU A 299 -11.92 -19.60 -4.09
C LEU A 299 -12.85 -20.47 -3.24
N GLU A 300 -13.93 -21.01 -3.83
CA GLU A 300 -14.83 -21.98 -3.16
C GLU A 300 -14.13 -23.32 -2.89
N HIS A 301 -13.17 -23.70 -3.74
CA HIS A 301 -12.36 -24.90 -3.54
C HIS A 301 -11.31 -24.78 -2.42
N LEU A 302 -11.16 -23.62 -1.78
CA LEU A 302 -10.32 -23.45 -0.59
C LEU A 302 -11.02 -24.05 0.64
N ASN A 303 -10.95 -25.37 0.73
CA ASN A 303 -11.43 -26.13 1.87
C ASN A 303 -10.24 -26.84 2.54
N VAL A 304 -10.25 -26.87 3.87
CA VAL A 304 -9.23 -27.53 4.69
C VAL A 304 -9.95 -28.43 5.68
N ASN A 305 -9.51 -29.67 5.79
CA ASN A 305 -10.07 -30.61 6.74
C ASN A 305 -9.07 -30.94 7.87
N ILE A 306 -9.29 -30.36 9.04
CA ILE A 306 -8.47 -30.63 10.24
C ILE A 306 -9.11 -31.63 11.22
N THR A 307 -10.28 -32.21 10.89
CA THR A 307 -10.99 -33.13 11.81
C THR A 307 -10.31 -34.49 11.97
N ASN A 308 -9.45 -34.86 11.03
CA ASN A 308 -8.74 -36.14 11.06
C ASN A 308 -7.52 -36.16 11.99
N LEU A 309 -7.20 -35.05 12.67
CA LEU A 309 -6.05 -34.96 13.56
C LEU A 309 -6.32 -35.70 14.89
N GLN A 310 -5.46 -36.65 15.23
CA GLN A 310 -5.54 -37.39 16.50
C GLN A 310 -4.41 -36.96 17.43
N PHE A 311 -4.77 -36.16 18.44
CA PHE A 311 -3.87 -35.75 19.52
C PHE A 311 -3.88 -36.72 20.69
N LEU A 312 -5.04 -37.33 20.94
CA LEU A 312 -5.23 -38.39 21.92
C LEU A 312 -5.49 -39.70 21.18
N THR A 313 -4.41 -40.40 20.82
CA THR A 313 -4.51 -41.74 20.26
C THR A 313 -5.03 -42.74 21.31
N PRO A 314 -5.71 -43.82 20.90
CA PRO A 314 -6.15 -44.86 21.83
C PRO A 314 -5.02 -45.42 22.71
N GLU A 315 -3.81 -45.61 22.15
CA GLU A 315 -2.67 -46.11 22.93
C GLU A 315 -2.24 -45.11 24.01
N LEU A 316 -2.05 -43.84 23.65
CA LEU A 316 -1.74 -42.76 24.60
C LEU A 316 -2.80 -42.64 25.70
N GLN A 317 -4.08 -42.74 25.37
CA GLN A 317 -5.15 -42.74 26.36
C GLN A 317 -5.01 -43.91 27.35
N GLN A 318 -4.77 -45.11 26.83
CA GLN A 318 -4.60 -46.31 27.66
C GLN A 318 -3.34 -46.21 28.54
N HIS A 319 -2.21 -45.71 28.02
CA HIS A 319 -0.98 -45.52 28.78
C HIS A 319 -1.15 -44.47 29.89
N LEU A 320 -1.81 -43.33 29.61
CA LEU A 320 -2.11 -42.33 30.63
C LEU A 320 -3.06 -42.87 31.71
N GLN A 321 -4.05 -43.70 31.35
CA GLN A 321 -4.94 -44.35 32.31
C GLN A 321 -4.20 -45.41 33.16
N ALA A 322 -3.31 -46.18 32.55
CA ALA A 322 -2.49 -47.16 33.25
C ALA A 322 -1.53 -46.48 34.24
N LEU A 323 -0.90 -45.38 33.84
CA LEU A 323 -0.05 -44.58 34.71
C LEU A 323 -0.86 -43.97 35.87
N LEU A 324 -2.06 -43.44 35.58
CA LEU A 324 -2.96 -42.91 36.61
C LEU A 324 -3.34 -43.99 37.63
N PHE A 325 -3.67 -45.21 37.17
CA PHE A 325 -3.92 -46.35 38.06
C PHE A 325 -2.68 -46.68 38.91
N GLY A 326 -1.49 -46.67 38.30
CA GLY A 326 -0.22 -46.88 38.99
C GLY A 326 0.02 -45.91 40.15
N THR A 327 -0.33 -44.62 39.98
CA THR A 327 -0.19 -43.61 41.03
C THR A 327 -1.05 -43.82 42.27
N THR A 328 -1.98 -44.79 42.25
CA THR A 328 -2.82 -45.15 43.41
C THR A 328 -2.19 -46.23 44.30
N ALA A 329 -0.93 -46.63 44.06
CA ALA A 329 -0.20 -47.57 44.90
C ALA A 329 -0.06 -47.05 46.34
N ASN A 330 -0.32 -47.91 47.33
CA ASN A 330 -0.18 -47.55 48.75
C ASN A 330 1.26 -47.78 49.21
N LEU A 331 2.13 -46.80 48.93
CA LEU A 331 3.54 -46.88 49.30
C LEU A 331 3.77 -46.83 50.81
N THR A 332 2.85 -46.22 51.56
CA THR A 332 2.90 -46.19 53.02
C THR A 332 2.82 -47.62 53.59
N ASP A 333 1.92 -48.45 53.04
CA ASP A 333 1.76 -49.85 53.47
C ASP A 333 3.01 -50.69 53.14
N HIS A 334 3.55 -50.56 51.92
CA HIS A 334 4.80 -51.20 51.53
C HIS A 334 5.97 -50.78 52.43
N ARG A 335 6.06 -49.49 52.79
CA ARG A 335 7.09 -48.99 53.70
C ARG A 335 6.93 -49.55 55.11
N ASN A 336 5.70 -49.66 55.61
CA ASN A 336 5.43 -50.24 56.92
C ASN A 336 5.84 -51.72 56.98
N GLN A 337 5.57 -52.49 55.91
CA GLN A 337 6.01 -53.87 55.79
C GLN A 337 7.55 -54.02 55.81
N LEU A 338 8.29 -53.01 55.34
CA LEU A 338 9.76 -52.97 55.34
C LEU A 338 10.38 -52.39 56.62
N SER A 339 9.58 -51.88 57.55
CA SER A 339 10.08 -51.21 58.76
C SER A 339 10.54 -52.17 59.87
N GLY A 340 10.23 -53.47 59.76
CA GLY A 340 10.65 -54.51 60.71
C GLY A 340 12.14 -54.84 60.66
N GLN A 341 12.59 -55.71 61.57
CA GLN A 341 13.97 -56.23 61.57
C GLN A 341 14.20 -57.13 60.34
N VAL A 342 15.41 -57.12 59.78
CA VAL A 342 15.75 -58.02 58.65
C VAL A 342 15.76 -59.49 59.09
N THR A 343 16.15 -59.77 60.33
CA THR A 343 16.19 -61.10 60.94
C THR A 343 15.17 -61.22 62.07
N GLY A 344 14.66 -62.44 62.32
CA GLY A 344 13.72 -62.70 63.43
C GLY A 344 14.38 -62.66 64.83
N LYS A 345 15.70 -62.64 64.87
CA LYS A 345 16.55 -62.59 66.08
C LYS A 345 17.60 -61.51 65.91
N ASP A 346 17.93 -60.81 67.00
CA ASP A 346 19.03 -59.85 67.02
C ASP A 346 20.38 -60.59 66.99
N VAL A 347 20.91 -60.76 65.78
CA VAL A 347 22.17 -61.48 65.51
C VAL A 347 23.38 -60.91 66.29
N PRO A 348 23.53 -59.57 66.45
CA PRO A 348 24.54 -58.99 67.34
C PRO A 348 24.45 -59.49 68.79
N SER A 349 23.29 -59.34 69.43
CA SER A 349 23.10 -59.81 70.81
C SER A 349 23.27 -61.33 70.92
N PHE A 350 22.91 -62.09 69.88
CA PHE A 350 23.11 -63.54 69.85
C PHE A 350 24.60 -63.92 69.82
N ALA A 351 25.43 -63.22 69.04
CA ALA A 351 26.87 -63.44 69.02
C ALA A 351 27.54 -63.08 70.37
N ASP A 352 27.07 -62.00 71.01
CA ASP A 352 27.56 -61.59 72.33
C ASP A 352 27.10 -62.55 73.43
N GLN A 353 25.89 -63.10 73.32
CA GLN A 353 25.41 -64.16 74.20
C GLN A 353 26.28 -65.42 74.08
N MET A 354 26.64 -65.86 72.87
CA MET A 354 27.55 -66.99 72.66
C MET A 354 28.90 -66.76 73.34
N THR A 355 29.48 -65.55 73.15
CA THR A 355 30.76 -65.17 73.76
C THR A 355 30.67 -65.15 75.29
N SER A 356 29.57 -64.61 75.82
CA SER A 356 29.31 -64.55 77.27
C SER A 356 29.17 -65.95 77.87
N VAL A 357 28.45 -66.85 77.20
CA VAL A 357 28.31 -68.25 77.62
C VAL A 357 29.66 -68.98 77.55
N ALA A 358 30.46 -68.76 76.51
CA ALA A 358 31.79 -69.33 76.36
C ALA A 358 32.71 -68.95 77.54
N ASN A 359 32.68 -67.70 77.99
CA ASN A 359 33.48 -67.22 79.14
C ASN A 359 33.16 -67.91 80.48
N HIS A 360 31.99 -68.56 80.61
CA HIS A 360 31.59 -69.29 81.81
C HIS A 360 31.86 -70.80 81.73
N ILE A 361 32.40 -71.29 80.62
CA ILE A 361 32.75 -72.69 80.38
C ILE A 361 34.24 -72.90 80.66
N THR A 362 34.60 -73.85 81.51
CA THR A 362 36.01 -74.16 81.83
C THR A 362 36.59 -75.28 80.95
N ASP A 363 35.75 -75.99 80.19
CA ASP A 363 36.19 -76.99 79.22
C ASP A 363 36.68 -76.33 77.93
N GLN A 364 37.97 -76.47 77.63
CA GLN A 364 38.61 -75.79 76.50
C GLN A 364 38.00 -76.18 75.14
N SER A 365 37.57 -77.44 74.99
CA SER A 365 37.01 -77.93 73.74
C SER A 365 35.63 -77.32 73.45
N THR A 366 34.77 -77.25 74.46
CA THR A 366 33.43 -76.66 74.37
C THR A 366 33.49 -75.14 74.24
N LEU A 367 34.40 -74.49 74.97
CA LEU A 367 34.65 -73.05 74.87
C LEU A 367 35.11 -72.67 73.46
N SER A 368 36.14 -73.33 72.92
CA SER A 368 36.70 -73.00 71.61
C SER A 368 35.71 -73.21 70.47
N GLN A 369 34.85 -74.23 70.56
CA GLN A 369 33.77 -74.46 69.60
C GLN A 369 32.72 -73.34 69.64
N LEU A 370 32.30 -72.91 70.84
CA LEU A 370 31.33 -71.83 71.00
C LEU A 370 31.90 -70.47 70.57
N ASP A 371 33.17 -70.19 70.86
CA ASP A 371 33.89 -69.00 70.37
C ASP A 371 34.00 -68.99 68.84
N THR A 372 34.23 -70.16 68.23
CA THR A 372 34.25 -70.30 66.77
C THR A 372 32.87 -69.98 66.18
N LEU A 373 31.78 -70.50 66.77
CA LEU A 373 30.41 -70.19 66.36
C LEU A 373 30.06 -68.70 66.57
N ALA A 374 30.54 -68.08 67.65
CA ALA A 374 30.39 -66.64 67.88
C ALA A 374 31.13 -65.82 66.80
N SER A 375 32.34 -66.25 66.40
CA SER A 375 33.11 -65.63 65.31
C SER A 375 32.42 -65.77 63.95
N ILE A 376 31.91 -66.96 63.64
CA ILE A 376 31.11 -67.20 62.41
C ILE A 376 29.87 -66.30 62.41
N THR A 377 29.18 -66.19 63.55
CA THR A 377 28.00 -65.32 63.70
C THR A 377 28.35 -63.84 63.47
N ARG A 378 29.48 -63.35 64.01
CA ARG A 378 29.98 -61.99 63.73
C ARG A 378 30.36 -61.77 62.27
N GLN A 379 30.97 -62.78 61.63
CA GLN A 379 31.28 -62.71 60.21
C GLN A 379 30.01 -62.64 59.36
N LEU A 380 28.99 -63.45 59.66
CA LEU A 380 27.68 -63.41 58.99
C LEU A 380 26.94 -62.08 59.22
N LEU A 381 27.06 -61.51 60.42
CA LEU A 381 26.52 -60.19 60.73
C LEU A 381 27.09 -59.11 59.77
N VAL A 382 28.41 -59.09 59.56
CA VAL A 382 29.08 -58.10 58.70
C VAL A 382 28.89 -58.39 57.21
N SER A 383 28.93 -59.66 56.80
CA SER A 383 28.90 -60.04 55.37
C SER A 383 27.51 -60.15 54.77
N HIS A 384 26.47 -60.41 55.58
CA HIS A 384 25.11 -60.67 55.09
C HIS A 384 24.07 -59.76 55.73
N VAL A 385 23.99 -59.71 57.06
CA VAL A 385 22.92 -58.99 57.77
C VAL A 385 23.05 -57.47 57.64
N GLN A 386 24.25 -56.91 57.84
CA GLN A 386 24.51 -55.48 57.68
C GLN A 386 24.24 -54.98 56.24
N PRO A 387 24.74 -55.66 55.18
CA PRO A 387 24.39 -55.32 53.80
C PRO A 387 22.88 -55.38 53.53
N LEU A 388 22.15 -56.35 54.09
CA LEU A 388 20.69 -56.42 53.95
C LEU A 388 19.98 -55.25 54.64
N GLU A 389 20.40 -54.86 55.85
CA GLU A 389 19.86 -53.68 56.53
C GLU A 389 20.14 -52.40 55.73
N GLN A 390 21.32 -52.28 55.11
CA GLN A 390 21.65 -51.16 54.24
C GLN A 390 20.74 -51.11 52.99
N HIS A 391 20.53 -52.25 52.31
CA HIS A 391 19.62 -52.32 51.16
C HIS A 391 18.17 -52.05 51.55
N LYS A 392 17.73 -52.49 52.74
CA LYS A 392 16.41 -52.16 53.28
C LYS A 392 16.26 -50.66 53.50
N ALA A 393 17.25 -50.02 54.12
CA ALA A 393 17.24 -48.59 54.36
C ALA A 393 17.19 -47.78 53.05
N ASP A 394 17.99 -48.17 52.05
CA ASP A 394 17.93 -47.56 50.71
C ASP A 394 16.56 -47.76 50.05
N LEU A 395 16.00 -48.97 50.09
CA LEU A 395 14.67 -49.24 49.54
C LEU A 395 13.58 -48.38 50.20
N VAL A 396 13.61 -48.24 51.53
CA VAL A 396 12.69 -47.36 52.28
C VAL A 396 12.86 -45.89 51.87
N TYR A 397 14.10 -45.44 51.66
CA TYR A 397 14.40 -44.10 51.16
C TYR A 397 13.82 -43.89 49.74
N GLN A 398 14.08 -44.81 48.82
CA GLN A 398 13.57 -44.74 47.44
C GLN A 398 12.03 -44.77 47.39
N LEU A 399 11.38 -45.60 48.21
CA LEU A 399 9.92 -45.63 48.33
C LEU A 399 9.36 -44.32 48.86
N THR A 400 10.02 -43.72 49.86
CA THR A 400 9.61 -42.42 50.41
C THR A 400 9.78 -41.30 49.36
N ALA A 401 10.88 -41.32 48.61
CA ALA A 401 11.10 -40.38 47.52
C ALA A 401 10.04 -40.54 46.41
N LEU A 402 9.69 -41.77 46.05
CA LEU A 402 8.63 -42.08 45.09
C LEU A 402 7.27 -41.60 45.59
N GLU A 403 6.93 -41.82 46.85
CA GLU A 403 5.68 -41.38 47.50
C GLU A 403 5.48 -39.86 47.42
N MET A 404 6.54 -39.09 47.63
CA MET A 404 6.52 -37.63 47.45
C MET A 404 6.22 -37.19 46.00
N GLN A 405 6.53 -38.04 45.01
CA GLN A 405 6.28 -37.77 43.59
C GLN A 405 4.93 -38.31 43.10
N MET A 406 4.31 -39.28 43.79
CA MET A 406 3.04 -39.91 43.37
C MET A 406 1.90 -38.91 43.21
N ALA A 407 1.65 -38.07 44.23
CA ALA A 407 0.54 -37.12 44.19
C ALA A 407 0.72 -36.02 43.12
N PRO A 408 1.90 -35.38 42.96
CA PRO A 408 2.18 -34.50 41.83
C PRO A 408 1.99 -35.18 40.47
N LEU A 409 2.51 -36.41 40.31
CA LEU A 409 2.40 -37.18 39.06
C LEU A 409 0.93 -37.48 38.73
N GLN A 410 0.14 -37.94 39.71
CA GLN A 410 -1.28 -38.21 39.55
C GLN A 410 -2.04 -36.97 39.04
N ARG A 411 -1.78 -35.80 39.64
CA ARG A 411 -2.39 -34.53 39.21
C ARG A 411 -2.00 -34.19 37.78
N GLN A 412 -0.72 -34.29 37.43
CA GLN A 412 -0.23 -33.96 36.09
C GLN A 412 -0.79 -34.91 35.01
N VAL A 413 -0.85 -36.21 35.29
CA VAL A 413 -1.41 -37.22 34.36
C VAL A 413 -2.91 -36.97 34.16
N ASN A 414 -3.65 -36.71 35.23
CA ASN A 414 -5.08 -36.43 35.14
C ASN A 414 -5.38 -35.13 34.39
N GLN A 415 -4.61 -34.06 34.66
CA GLN A 415 -4.70 -32.80 33.92
C GLN A 415 -4.37 -32.99 32.44
N SER A 416 -3.29 -33.71 32.13
CA SER A 416 -2.87 -33.98 30.74
C SER A 416 -3.94 -34.76 29.98
N LEU A 417 -4.51 -35.80 30.59
CA LEU A 417 -5.60 -36.57 29.99
C LEU A 417 -6.85 -35.70 29.74
N SER A 418 -7.22 -34.85 30.71
CA SER A 418 -8.34 -33.91 30.58
C SER A 418 -8.12 -32.89 29.45
N HIS A 419 -6.93 -32.29 29.37
CA HIS A 419 -6.58 -31.35 28.32
C HIS A 419 -6.55 -32.01 26.94
N LEU A 420 -5.96 -33.19 26.81
CA LEU A 420 -5.93 -33.94 25.55
C LEU A 420 -7.34 -34.31 25.08
N LYS A 421 -8.23 -34.76 25.98
CA LYS A 421 -9.64 -34.99 25.66
C LYS A 421 -10.34 -33.71 25.20
N THR A 422 -10.07 -32.59 25.85
CA THR A 422 -10.64 -31.28 25.48
C THR A 422 -10.16 -30.83 24.10
N ILE A 423 -8.86 -30.98 23.81
CA ILE A 423 -8.27 -30.68 22.50
C ILE A 423 -8.91 -31.56 21.42
N GLN A 424 -9.02 -32.86 21.66
CA GLN A 424 -9.64 -33.79 20.70
C GLN A 424 -11.12 -33.45 20.46
N TYR A 425 -11.88 -33.15 21.52
CA TYR A 425 -13.28 -32.72 21.42
C TYR A 425 -13.41 -31.43 20.61
N PHE A 426 -12.55 -30.45 20.88
CA PHE A 426 -12.54 -29.16 20.19
C PHE A 426 -12.27 -29.34 18.69
N ILE A 427 -11.29 -30.16 18.32
CA ILE A 427 -10.98 -30.43 16.91
C ILE A 427 -12.12 -31.18 16.22
N ASN A 428 -12.66 -32.22 16.84
CA ASN A 428 -13.73 -33.02 16.24
C ASN A 428 -15.00 -32.21 16.00
N ASN A 429 -15.32 -31.26 16.90
CA ASN A 429 -16.58 -30.52 16.84
C ASN A 429 -16.48 -29.13 16.23
N GLN A 430 -15.34 -28.44 16.41
CA GLN A 430 -15.15 -27.07 15.94
C GLN A 430 -14.09 -26.95 14.85
N GLY A 431 -13.30 -28.00 14.59
CA GLY A 431 -12.21 -27.97 13.61
C GLY A 431 -12.65 -27.54 12.21
N SER A 432 -13.71 -28.16 11.67
CA SER A 432 -14.26 -27.79 10.36
C SER A 432 -14.79 -26.35 10.32
N SER A 433 -15.44 -25.89 11.40
CA SER A 433 -15.97 -24.52 11.48
C SER A 433 -14.84 -23.49 11.47
N ILE A 434 -13.79 -23.73 12.26
CA ILE A 434 -12.60 -22.87 12.31
C ILE A 434 -11.87 -22.86 10.97
N ALA A 435 -11.69 -24.02 10.35
CA ALA A 435 -11.07 -24.13 9.03
C ALA A 435 -11.87 -23.37 7.96
N TYR A 436 -13.20 -23.49 7.98
CA TYR A 436 -14.10 -22.75 7.11
C TYR A 436 -14.00 -21.24 7.36
N GLU A 437 -14.09 -20.78 8.62
CA GLU A 437 -14.02 -19.36 8.95
C GLU A 437 -12.67 -18.73 8.53
N LYS A 438 -11.56 -19.44 8.75
CA LYS A 438 -10.23 -19.00 8.32
C LYS A 438 -10.09 -18.97 6.80
N SER A 439 -10.66 -19.95 6.09
CA SER A 439 -10.69 -19.97 4.63
C SER A 439 -11.53 -18.82 4.07
N GLN A 440 -12.69 -18.53 4.67
CA GLN A 440 -13.52 -17.38 4.31
C GLN A 440 -12.84 -16.04 4.60
N SER A 441 -12.10 -15.94 5.72
CA SER A 441 -11.29 -14.75 6.03
C SER A 441 -10.20 -14.53 4.98
N TYR A 442 -9.52 -15.59 4.54
CA TYR A 442 -8.55 -15.54 3.45
C TYR A 442 -9.20 -15.09 2.13
N ASN A 443 -10.35 -15.66 1.76
CA ASN A 443 -11.09 -15.29 0.56
C ASN A 443 -11.49 -13.82 0.57
N LYS A 444 -12.10 -13.34 1.67
CA LYS A 444 -12.46 -11.93 1.85
C LYS A 444 -11.26 -11.00 1.71
N ARG A 445 -10.11 -11.39 2.27
CA ARG A 445 -8.88 -10.60 2.14
C ARG A 445 -8.42 -10.53 0.68
N LEU A 446 -8.47 -11.63 -0.06
CA LEU A 446 -8.06 -11.63 -1.47
C LEU A 446 -9.02 -10.80 -2.34
N LEU A 447 -10.33 -10.94 -2.14
CA LEU A 447 -11.35 -10.13 -2.83
C LEU A 447 -11.16 -8.64 -2.50
N SER A 448 -10.84 -8.29 -1.24
CA SER A 448 -10.53 -6.91 -0.86
C SER A 448 -9.31 -6.35 -1.61
N TYR A 449 -8.28 -7.15 -1.90
CA TYR A 449 -7.18 -6.71 -2.75
C TYR A 449 -7.62 -6.45 -4.19
N MET A 450 -8.55 -7.24 -4.73
CA MET A 450 -9.12 -7.00 -6.05
C MET A 450 -9.99 -5.75 -6.08
N ASP A 451 -10.78 -5.49 -5.04
CA ASP A 451 -11.54 -4.24 -4.86
C ASP A 451 -10.62 -3.02 -4.81
N GLN A 452 -9.53 -3.09 -4.03
CA GLN A 452 -8.54 -2.02 -3.95
C GLN A 452 -7.89 -1.77 -5.31
N TYR A 453 -7.54 -2.83 -6.05
CA TYR A 453 -7.00 -2.72 -7.40
C TYR A 453 -8.01 -2.06 -8.35
N ARG A 454 -9.27 -2.51 -8.36
CA ARG A 454 -10.34 -1.89 -9.16
C ARG A 454 -10.49 -0.40 -8.85
N ALA A 455 -10.60 -0.04 -7.57
CA ALA A 455 -10.75 1.36 -7.16
C ALA A 455 -9.54 2.21 -7.60
N HIS A 456 -8.33 1.66 -7.48
CA HIS A 456 -7.11 2.32 -7.94
C HIS A 456 -7.10 2.52 -9.46
N VAL A 457 -7.46 1.49 -10.23
CA VAL A 457 -7.50 1.55 -11.70
C VAL A 457 -8.55 2.54 -12.18
N LEU A 458 -9.77 2.51 -11.62
CA LEU A 458 -10.84 3.46 -11.97
C LEU A 458 -10.42 4.90 -11.67
N LYS A 459 -9.89 5.15 -10.46
CA LYS A 459 -9.44 6.49 -10.08
C LYS A 459 -8.29 6.98 -10.94
N SER A 460 -7.34 6.11 -11.27
CA SER A 460 -6.19 6.47 -12.10
C SER A 460 -6.60 6.73 -13.54
N THR A 461 -7.48 5.90 -14.10
CA THR A 461 -7.99 6.08 -15.47
C THR A 461 -8.78 7.38 -15.60
N GLN A 462 -9.61 7.72 -14.60
CA GLN A 462 -10.43 8.93 -14.63
C GLN A 462 -9.63 10.22 -14.38
N ASN A 463 -8.55 10.19 -13.60
CA ASN A 463 -7.87 11.41 -13.15
C ASN A 463 -6.41 11.56 -13.60
N ASN A 464 -5.69 10.46 -13.83
CA ASN A 464 -4.22 10.46 -13.94
C ASN A 464 -3.70 9.91 -15.28
N VAL A 465 -4.51 9.13 -16.03
CA VAL A 465 -4.08 8.55 -17.30
C VAL A 465 -4.27 9.58 -18.42
N ALA A 466 -3.15 9.98 -19.03
CA ALA A 466 -3.06 10.87 -20.19
C ALA A 466 -3.87 12.18 -20.02
N PRO A 467 -3.33 13.21 -19.33
CA PRO A 467 -4.02 14.49 -19.20
C PRO A 467 -4.27 15.13 -20.57
N CYS A 468 -5.46 15.67 -20.80
CA CYS A 468 -5.82 16.27 -22.08
C CYS A 468 -5.54 17.80 -22.17
N GLN A 469 -4.91 18.37 -21.13
CA GLN A 469 -4.46 19.77 -21.09
C GLN A 469 -3.69 20.26 -22.34
N PRO A 470 -2.84 19.46 -23.00
CA PRO A 470 -2.17 19.90 -24.23
C PRO A 470 -3.13 20.35 -25.34
N VAL A 471 -4.32 19.73 -25.43
CA VAL A 471 -5.37 20.12 -26.39
C VAL A 471 -5.90 21.51 -26.07
N TRP A 472 -6.20 21.79 -24.79
CA TRP A 472 -6.62 23.11 -24.35
C TRP A 472 -5.54 24.17 -24.56
N ASN A 473 -4.28 23.85 -24.25
CA ASN A 473 -3.16 24.78 -24.43
C ASN A 473 -2.98 25.15 -25.91
N LEU A 474 -3.14 24.19 -26.82
CA LEU A 474 -3.12 24.44 -28.26
C LEU A 474 -4.28 25.35 -28.68
N TYR A 475 -5.50 25.05 -28.24
CA TYR A 475 -6.68 25.90 -28.50
C TYR A 475 -6.48 27.33 -27.98
N GLN A 476 -6.00 27.47 -26.74
CA GLN A 476 -5.71 28.76 -26.11
C GLN A 476 -4.66 29.56 -26.87
N ALA A 477 -3.55 28.92 -27.24
CA ALA A 477 -2.48 29.58 -27.97
C ALA A 477 -2.97 30.10 -29.33
N MET A 478 -3.71 29.27 -30.08
CA MET A 478 -4.27 29.65 -31.37
C MET A 478 -5.29 30.78 -31.25
N ARG A 479 -6.18 30.69 -30.25
CA ARG A 479 -7.16 31.74 -29.95
C ARG A 479 -6.48 33.07 -29.61
N LEU A 480 -5.47 33.05 -28.74
CA LEU A 480 -4.75 34.26 -28.32
C LEU A 480 -4.00 34.88 -29.50
N LEU A 481 -3.33 34.06 -30.31
CA LEU A 481 -2.60 34.50 -31.50
C LEU A 481 -3.52 35.22 -32.49
N PHE A 482 -4.65 34.62 -32.86
CA PHE A 482 -5.55 35.22 -33.83
C PHE A 482 -6.28 36.45 -33.28
N CYS A 483 -6.82 36.36 -32.06
CA CYS A 483 -7.67 37.44 -31.56
C CYS A 483 -6.88 38.61 -30.98
N ARG A 484 -5.93 38.34 -30.09
CA ARG A 484 -5.19 39.40 -29.40
C ARG A 484 -4.04 39.97 -30.21
N HIS A 485 -3.35 39.14 -31.00
CA HIS A 485 -2.19 39.62 -31.76
C HIS A 485 -2.51 40.05 -33.19
N MET A 486 -3.64 39.62 -33.77
CA MET A 486 -4.00 39.97 -35.15
C MET A 486 -5.26 40.84 -35.23
N MET A 487 -6.39 40.44 -34.62
CA MET A 487 -7.64 41.19 -34.72
C MET A 487 -7.69 42.46 -33.86
N ASP A 488 -7.31 42.40 -32.59
CA ASP A 488 -7.30 43.56 -31.68
C ASP A 488 -6.51 44.77 -32.23
N PRO A 489 -5.26 44.60 -32.76
CA PRO A 489 -4.51 45.71 -33.34
C PRO A 489 -5.15 46.30 -34.61
N LEU A 490 -5.77 45.47 -35.45
CA LEU A 490 -6.52 45.95 -36.61
C LEU A 490 -7.72 46.79 -36.17
N ASN A 491 -8.40 46.36 -35.12
CA ASN A 491 -9.53 47.08 -34.54
C ASN A 491 -9.13 48.42 -33.93
N GLY A 492 -8.06 48.44 -33.14
CA GLY A 492 -7.51 49.69 -32.62
C GLY A 492 -7.06 50.65 -33.73
N PHE A 493 -6.45 50.11 -34.78
CA PHE A 493 -5.94 50.91 -35.91
C PHE A 493 -7.05 51.60 -36.70
N TRP A 494 -8.09 50.89 -37.13
CA TRP A 494 -9.18 51.55 -37.88
C TRP A 494 -9.91 52.55 -37.01
N PHE A 495 -10.15 52.22 -35.73
CA PHE A 495 -10.87 53.09 -34.80
C PHE A 495 -10.13 54.42 -34.61
N ALA A 496 -8.82 54.37 -34.34
CA ALA A 496 -8.00 55.57 -34.21
C ALA A 496 -7.94 56.37 -35.52
N THR A 497 -7.76 55.70 -36.66
CA THR A 497 -7.66 56.35 -37.97
C THR A 497 -8.95 57.07 -38.35
N VAL A 498 -10.11 56.44 -38.14
CA VAL A 498 -11.43 57.06 -38.37
C VAL A 498 -11.60 58.29 -37.49
N TRP A 499 -11.22 58.22 -36.21
CA TRP A 499 -11.30 59.37 -35.31
C TRP A 499 -10.40 60.52 -35.74
N CYS A 500 -9.16 60.25 -36.17
CA CYS A 500 -8.31 61.28 -36.75
C CYS A 500 -8.94 61.91 -38.01
N LEU A 501 -9.52 61.09 -38.89
CA LEU A 501 -10.18 61.59 -40.10
C LEU A 501 -11.41 62.45 -39.80
N LEU A 502 -12.21 62.09 -38.79
CA LEU A 502 -13.34 62.91 -38.33
C LEU A 502 -12.87 64.25 -37.78
N LEU A 503 -11.81 64.26 -36.95
CA LEU A 503 -11.22 65.50 -36.44
C LEU A 503 -10.67 66.38 -37.56
N PHE A 504 -9.96 65.81 -38.53
CA PHE A 504 -9.47 66.57 -39.67
C PHE A 504 -10.61 67.10 -40.56
N SER A 505 -11.67 66.31 -40.74
CA SER A 505 -12.86 66.73 -41.49
C SER A 505 -13.55 67.92 -40.81
N ALA A 506 -13.63 67.94 -39.48
CA ALA A 506 -14.17 69.07 -38.72
C ALA A 506 -13.21 70.28 -38.69
N ALA A 507 -11.90 70.04 -38.67
CA ALA A 507 -10.89 71.10 -38.68
C ALA A 507 -10.77 71.82 -40.04
N THR A 508 -11.03 71.13 -41.14
CA THR A 508 -10.91 71.67 -42.51
C THR A 508 -11.75 72.96 -42.75
N PRO A 509 -13.07 73.01 -42.47
CA PRO A 509 -13.85 74.24 -42.65
C PRO A 509 -13.39 75.37 -41.72
N LEU A 510 -12.95 75.05 -40.50
CA LEU A 510 -12.38 76.03 -39.57
C LEU A 510 -11.09 76.65 -40.13
N CYS A 511 -10.21 75.83 -40.71
CA CYS A 511 -8.98 76.29 -41.35
C CYS A 511 -9.27 77.15 -42.59
N LEU A 512 -10.26 76.78 -43.41
CA LEU A 512 -10.68 77.58 -44.57
C LEU A 512 -11.20 78.95 -44.16
N LYS A 513 -12.03 79.02 -43.10
CA LYS A 513 -12.50 80.28 -42.54
C LYS A 513 -11.38 81.12 -41.94
N LEU A 514 -10.41 80.48 -41.29
CA LEU A 514 -9.25 81.16 -40.73
C LEU A 514 -8.35 81.75 -41.83
N ILE A 515 -8.16 81.04 -42.94
CA ILE A 515 -7.45 81.55 -44.13
C ILE A 515 -8.17 82.77 -44.72
N GLU A 516 -9.50 82.72 -44.84
CA GLU A 516 -10.31 83.84 -45.34
C GLU A 516 -10.14 85.07 -44.44
N HIS A 517 -10.20 84.89 -43.12
CA HIS A 517 -9.99 85.95 -42.14
C HIS A 517 -8.58 86.55 -42.23
N TYR A 518 -7.52 85.73 -42.30
CA TYR A 518 -6.15 86.23 -42.43
C TYR A 518 -5.92 87.00 -43.74
N LYS A 519 -6.56 86.58 -44.86
CA LYS A 519 -6.50 87.31 -46.12
C LYS A 519 -7.19 88.68 -46.03
N GLN A 520 -8.37 88.75 -45.40
CA GLN A 520 -9.09 90.01 -45.18
C GLN A 520 -8.31 90.96 -44.26
N PHE A 521 -7.74 90.44 -43.17
CA PHE A 521 -6.89 91.21 -42.26
C PHE A 521 -5.68 91.81 -42.98
N LYS A 522 -4.98 91.00 -43.80
CA LYS A 522 -3.87 91.49 -44.62
C LYS A 522 -4.29 92.58 -45.61
N GLN A 523 -5.41 92.38 -46.31
CA GLN A 523 -5.93 93.38 -47.26
C GLN A 523 -6.25 94.71 -46.56
N ASN A 524 -6.90 94.65 -45.40
CA ASN A 524 -7.22 95.83 -44.62
C ASN A 524 -5.97 96.57 -44.13
N ILE A 525 -4.94 95.87 -43.67
CA ILE A 525 -3.64 96.47 -43.30
C ILE A 525 -2.95 97.11 -44.51
N SER A 526 -2.97 96.45 -45.66
CA SER A 526 -2.37 97.02 -46.88
C SER A 526 -3.08 98.29 -47.35
N LEU A 527 -4.41 98.39 -47.18
CA LEU A 527 -5.20 99.59 -47.47
C LEU A 527 -4.95 100.72 -46.45
N LEU A 528 -4.77 100.38 -45.17
CA LEU A 528 -4.36 101.33 -44.13
C LEU A 528 -2.96 101.90 -44.38
N ASN A 529 -2.03 101.07 -44.86
CA ASN A 529 -0.68 101.50 -45.21
C ASN A 529 -0.61 102.28 -46.53
N SER A 530 -1.50 102.03 -47.49
CA SER A 530 -1.59 102.87 -48.70
C SER A 530 -2.18 104.25 -48.40
N HIS A 531 -3.19 104.32 -47.52
CA HIS A 531 -3.77 105.60 -47.09
C HIS A 531 -2.85 106.44 -46.22
N SER A 532 -1.90 105.84 -45.48
CA SER A 532 -0.88 106.60 -44.73
C SER A 532 0.28 107.10 -45.60
N SER A 533 0.40 106.63 -46.85
CA SER A 533 1.41 107.07 -47.82
C SER A 533 0.98 108.25 -48.70
N GLU A 534 -0.29 108.65 -48.67
CA GLU A 534 -0.77 109.90 -49.28
C GLU A 534 -1.03 110.96 -48.20
N SER A 535 0.02 111.71 -47.87
CA SER A 535 -0.06 113.03 -47.22
C SER A 535 0.87 114.00 -47.96
N PRO A 536 0.41 115.21 -48.33
CA PRO A 536 1.11 116.09 -49.26
C PRO A 536 2.17 116.92 -48.55
N SER A 537 3.35 117.05 -49.15
CA SER A 537 4.36 118.06 -48.76
C SER A 537 5.07 118.60 -50.01
N GLU A 538 4.78 119.87 -50.26
CA GLU A 538 5.36 120.90 -51.14
C GLU A 538 6.87 120.73 -51.44
N THR A 539 7.45 121.14 -52.57
CA THR A 539 7.59 122.54 -53.02
C THR A 539 8.33 122.65 -54.37
N LEU A 540 7.93 123.64 -55.20
CA LEU A 540 8.72 124.60 -56.00
C LEU A 540 10.02 124.17 -56.72
N MET A 541 10.13 124.48 -58.03
CA MET A 541 10.97 125.59 -58.57
C MET A 541 11.08 125.54 -60.13
N ILE A 542 10.71 126.67 -60.74
CA ILE A 542 11.38 127.40 -61.85
C ILE A 542 11.57 126.71 -63.23
N SER A 543 10.92 127.28 -64.26
CA SER A 543 11.59 127.56 -65.54
C SER A 543 10.96 128.79 -66.20
N GLU A 544 11.79 129.81 -66.40
CA GLU A 544 11.50 131.02 -67.17
C GLU A 544 12.26 130.97 -68.50
N GLN A 545 11.62 131.51 -69.55
CA GLN A 545 12.15 132.13 -70.78
C GLN A 545 12.22 131.39 -72.14
N GLY A 546 11.51 132.03 -73.09
CA GLY A 546 11.93 132.33 -74.47
C GLY A 546 11.06 131.65 -75.55
N THR A 547 10.40 132.31 -76.52
CA THR A 547 10.56 133.59 -77.27
C THR A 547 9.37 133.72 -78.26
N PRO A 548 9.23 134.76 -79.12
CA PRO A 548 9.73 136.14 -79.10
C PRO A 548 8.63 137.21 -78.92
#